data_AF-A0A3D1KPU3-F1
#
_entry.id   AF-A0A3D1KPU3-F1
#
_cell.length_a   1.000
_cell.length_b   1.000
_cell.length_c   1.000
_cell.angle_alpha   90.00
_cell.angle_beta   90.00
_cell.angle_gamma   90.00
#
_symmetry.space_group_name_H-M   'P 1'
#
loop_
_entity.id
_entity.type
_entity.pdbx_description
1 polymer ?
#
loop_
_entity_poly.entity_id
_entity_poly.type
_entity_poly.pdbx_seq_one_letter_code
_entity_poly.pdbx_strand_id
1 'polypeptide(L)' 'DEISLDFLLNLINDLPDRYRLVFNLYALDGYSHKEISEMLLIAEGTSKSNL' A
#
# COMPACT_ATOMS: atom_id res chain seq x y z
N ASP A 1 -18.45 17.17 -6.74
CA ASP A 1 -17.51 17.23 -5.61
C ASP A 1 -16.16 16.70 -6.04
N GLU A 2 -15.14 17.53 -5.88
CA GLU A 2 -13.75 17.18 -6.16
C GLU A 2 -13.16 16.61 -4.87
N ILE A 3 -12.55 15.43 -4.93
CA ILE A 3 -11.88 14.86 -3.75
C ILE A 3 -10.57 15.63 -3.57
N SER A 4 -10.39 16.27 -2.42
CA SER A 4 -9.15 16.98 -2.14
C SER A 4 -8.00 16.00 -1.87
N LEU A 5 -6.79 16.39 -2.28
CA LEU A 5 -5.59 15.60 -2.03
C LEU A 5 -5.38 15.35 -0.53
N ASP A 6 -5.60 16.36 0.30
CA ASP A 6 -5.45 16.24 1.76
C ASP A 6 -6.41 15.21 2.35
N PHE A 7 -7.64 15.13 1.84
CA PHE A 7 -8.60 14.13 2.28
C PHE A 7 -8.13 12.72 1.92
N LEU A 8 -7.64 12.50 0.70
CA LEU A 8 -7.09 11.21 0.29
C LEU A 8 -5.86 10.81 1.11
N LEU A 9 -4.95 11.75 1.37
CA LEU A 9 -3.76 11.50 2.20
C LEU A 9 -4.13 11.14 3.64
N ASN A 10 -5.16 11.76 4.21
CA ASN A 10 -5.65 11.40 5.53
C ASN A 10 -6.19 9.96 5.57
N LEU A 11 -6.94 9.54 4.55
CA LEU A 11 -7.42 8.15 4.46
C LEU A 11 -6.28 7.14 4.37
N ILE A 12 -5.24 7.43 3.58
CA ILE A 12 -4.06 6.58 3.46
C ILE A 12 -3.31 6.51 4.80
N ASN A 13 -3.22 7.64 5.52
CA ASN A 13 -2.57 7.70 6.83
C ASN A 13 -3.31 6.90 7.90
N ASP A 14 -4.64 6.81 7.83
CA ASP A 14 -5.47 6.05 8.78
C ASP A 14 -5.39 4.52 8.59
N LEU A 15 -4.78 4.05 7.49
CA LEU A 15 -4.53 2.63 7.28
C LEU A 15 -3.55 2.09 8.32
N PRO A 16 -3.76 0.87 8.85
CA PRO A 16 -2.76 0.23 9.70
C PRO A 16 -1.44 0.08 8.94
N ASP A 17 -0.31 0.18 9.66
CA ASP A 17 1.02 0.33 9.08
C ASP A 17 1.34 -0.64 7.92
N ARG A 18 0.97 -1.91 8.07
CA ARG A 18 1.20 -2.93 7.03
C ARG A 18 0.41 -2.69 5.75
N TYR A 19 -0.84 -2.24 5.87
CA TYR A 19 -1.68 -1.93 4.72
C TYR A 19 -1.18 -0.66 4.03
N ARG A 20 -0.86 0.38 4.81
CA ARG A 20 -0.30 1.63 4.28
C ARG A 20 0.99 1.41 3.51
N LEU A 21 1.90 0.58 4.05
CA LEU A 21 3.17 0.27 3.41
C LEU A 21 2.98 -0.45 2.07
N VAL A 22 2.17 -1.51 2.05
CA VAL A 22 1.92 -2.28 0.82
C VAL A 22 1.16 -1.45 -0.20
N PHE A 23 0.16 -0.67 0.23
CA PHE A 23 -0.58 0.25 -0.63
C PHE A 23 0.35 1.27 -1.29
N ASN A 24 1.24 1.92 -0.54
CA ASN A 24 2.16 2.91 -1.09
C ASN A 24 3.10 2.28 -2.13
N LEU A 25 3.73 1.15 -1.79
CA LEU A 25 4.64 0.46 -2.71
C LEU A 25 3.95 0.00 -4.00
N TYR A 26 2.69 -0.45 -3.92
CA TYR A 26 1.96 -0.93 -5.09
C TYR A 26 1.32 0.21 -5.90
N ALA A 27 0.51 1.05 -5.26
CA ALA A 27 -0.35 2.03 -5.93
C ALA A 27 0.36 3.34 -6.26
N LEU A 28 1.41 3.70 -5.51
CA LEU A 28 2.15 4.95 -5.71
C LEU A 28 3.50 4.71 -6.36
N ASP A 29 4.26 3.74 -5.86
CA ASP A 29 5.62 3.45 -6.36
C ASP A 29 5.63 2.45 -7.54
N GLY A 30 4.51 1.74 -7.78
CA GLY A 30 4.33 0.87 -8.95
C GLY A 30 4.97 -0.51 -8.86
N TYR A 31 5.37 -0.95 -7.67
CA TYR A 31 5.93 -2.29 -7.46
C TYR A 31 4.85 -3.38 -7.56
N SER A 32 5.20 -4.51 -8.16
CA SER A 32 4.35 -5.69 -8.13
C SER A 32 4.33 -6.35 -6.74
N HIS A 33 3.28 -7.12 -6.44
CA HIS A 33 3.23 -7.90 -5.19
C HIS A 33 4.40 -8.87 -5.02
N LYS A 34 4.95 -9.35 -6.14
CA LYS A 34 6.14 -10.21 -6.13
C LYS A 34 7.35 -9.43 -5.61
N GLU A 35 7.65 -8.27 -6.19
CA GLU A 35 8.76 -7.40 -5.77
C GLU A 35 8.59 -6.96 -4.30
N ILE A 36 7.37 -6.58 -3.89
CA ILE A 36 7.08 -6.22 -2.50
C ILE A 36 7.33 -7.39 -1.54
N SER A 37 6.96 -8.61 -1.95
CA SER A 37 7.18 -9.82 -1.13
C SER A 37 8.65 -10.12 -0.90
N GLU A 38 9.48 -9.88 -1.93
CA GLU A 38 10.93 -10.03 -1.86
C GLU A 38 11.56 -8.93 -1.00
N MET A 39 11.11 -7.67 -1.13
CA MET A 39 11.62 -6.54 -0.34
C MET A 39 11.31 -6.66 1.15
N LEU A 40 10.09 -7.09 1.49
CA LEU A 40 9.62 -7.15 2.88
C LEU A 40 9.82 -8.51 3.54
N LEU A 41 10.37 -9.49 2.81
CA LEU A 41 10.56 -10.88 3.27
C LEU A 41 9.27 -11.52 3.78
N ILE A 42 8.17 -11.32 3.04
CA ILE A 42 6.84 -11.90 3.31
C ILE A 42 6.40 -12.78 2.15
N ALA A 43 5.36 -13.60 2.34
CA ALA A 43 4.76 -14.32 1.22
C ALA A 43 4.05 -13.35 0.27
N GLU A 44 4.07 -13.63 -1.05
CA GLU A 44 3.33 -12.83 -2.04
C GLU A 44 1.83 -12.74 -1.71
N GLY A 45 1.24 -13.83 -1.19
CA GLY A 45 -0.14 -13.83 -0.71
C GLY A 45 -0.40 -12.86 0.46
N THR A 46 0.58 -12.68 1.35
CA THR A 46 0.50 -11.69 2.44
C THR A 46 0.53 -10.27 1.89
N SER A 47 1.33 -9.99 0.86
CA SER A 47 1.31 -8.70 0.16
C SER A 47 -0.07 -8.45 -0.47
N LYS A 48 -0.65 -9.43 -1.17
CA LYS A 48 -2.00 -9.30 -1.75
C LYS A 48 -3.10 -9.07 -0.71
N SER A 49 -3.03 -9.70 0.45
CA SER A 49 -4.02 -9.52 1.53
C SER A 49 -3.84 -8.21 2.32
N ASN A 50 -2.69 -7.55 2.17
CA ASN A 50 -2.39 -6.25 2.79
C ASN A 50 -2.63 -5.08 1.83
N LEU A 51 -3.10 -5.32 0.61
CA LEU A 51 -3.59 -4.28 -0.30
C LEU A 51 -5.12 -4.21 -0.24
#